data_AF-A0A971GKN7-F1
#
_entry.id   AF-A0A971GKN7-F1
#
_cell.length_a   1.000
_cell.length_b   1.000
_cell.length_c   1.000
_cell.angle_alpha   90.00
_cell.angle_beta   90.00
_cell.angle_gamma   90.00
#
_symmetry.space_group_name_H-M   'P 1'
#
loop_
_entity.id
_entity.type
_entity.pdbx_description
1 polymer ?
#
loop_
_entity_poly.entity_id
_entity_poly.type
_entity_poly.pdbx_seq_one_letter_code
_entity_poly.pdbx_strand_id
1 'polypeptide(L)'
;MKSIKQIIKKTSIKSRMIISLALILVAAFIITNLQNYAFSHRAIRENLMNSVLPLTRDNIYSEMQTKIVRPVFISSVMANDTFLKDWAISGEKNRELITKYLRAIKNKYDFFSAFFVSDKTGYYYHYNGILKKISPADSHDVWYYRFKKLNREYELDVDTDQAGGNKLTIFINHRLNDYNGRLIGITGVGLNLERIADMIRSYNSMYGCNIYLTDRSGTIQVHSDHTLIEKVNIRNMPGLSEEADRILSGPGDPELHEFESDGRKILLTSRIIPEFNWFLFVEIDEQSRMAPTMGNIKRNIAAGIIISLLVLAIAIVTVNHFQSEMNLLAVTDELTGAYNRKEFQSHFRKAAYSSHRNRTPFSIIIFDIDNFKGINDTRGHNEGDRVLKAVSKLASKSKRLTDMLVRWGGDEFLLLTSGGINESAMAAERLRKLVEEYDFNETDEVTGTESREIFQVTISCGVTEYTRGDSVDSAVSRADTALYRSKLNGKNRVECEQAEVEKPRKKTSRRKK
;
A
#
# COMPACT_ATOMS: atom_id res chain seq x y z
N MET A 1 15.60 -17.05 -14.18
CA MET A 1 16.76 -16.12 -14.02
C MET A 1 17.58 -15.85 -15.30
N LYS A 2 17.91 -16.84 -16.15
CA LYS A 2 18.69 -16.62 -17.40
C LYS A 2 18.00 -15.72 -18.45
N SER A 3 16.67 -15.79 -18.57
CA SER A 3 15.87 -14.98 -19.51
C SER A 3 15.84 -13.47 -19.16
N ILE A 4 15.70 -13.12 -17.88
CA ILE A 4 15.68 -11.72 -17.42
C ILE A 4 17.05 -11.03 -17.65
N LYS A 5 18.16 -11.75 -17.43
CA LYS A 5 19.51 -11.22 -17.69
C LYS A 5 19.76 -10.91 -19.18
N GLN A 6 19.17 -11.68 -20.11
CA GLN A 6 19.30 -11.42 -21.55
C GLN A 6 18.49 -10.21 -22.02
N ILE A 7 17.31 -9.96 -21.43
CA ILE A 7 16.49 -8.77 -21.71
C ILE A 7 17.18 -7.50 -21.21
N ILE A 8 17.80 -7.57 -20.02
CA ILE A 8 18.59 -6.47 -19.41
C ILE A 8 19.83 -6.12 -20.25
N LYS A 9 20.46 -7.10 -20.92
CA LYS A 9 21.65 -6.87 -21.75
C LYS A 9 21.36 -6.16 -23.08
N LYS A 10 20.13 -6.24 -23.59
CA LYS A 10 19.67 -5.57 -24.82
C LYS A 10 19.03 -4.19 -24.57
N THR A 11 18.81 -3.81 -23.32
CA THR A 11 18.14 -2.54 -22.96
C THR A 11 19.14 -1.41 -22.74
N SER A 12 18.76 -0.21 -23.18
CA SER A 12 19.54 1.01 -22.96
C SER A 12 19.82 1.22 -21.46
N ILE A 13 20.92 1.91 -21.12
CA ILE A 13 21.27 2.23 -19.73
C ILE A 13 20.10 2.92 -19.02
N LYS A 14 19.41 3.83 -19.72
CA LYS A 14 18.17 4.47 -19.29
C LYS A 14 17.09 3.47 -18.89
N SER A 15 16.77 2.52 -19.76
CA SER A 15 15.75 1.51 -19.47
C SER A 15 16.13 0.67 -18.26
N ARG A 16 17.42 0.33 -18.10
CA ARG A 16 17.92 -0.38 -16.92
C ARG A 16 17.77 0.42 -15.63
N MET A 17 18.04 1.73 -15.65
CA MET A 17 17.84 2.61 -14.49
C MET A 17 16.37 2.72 -14.10
N ILE A 18 15.47 2.96 -15.07
CA ILE A 18 14.02 3.08 -14.81
C ILE A 18 13.46 1.76 -14.27
N ILE A 19 13.86 0.61 -14.85
CA ILE A 19 13.44 -0.70 -14.36
C ILE A 19 13.95 -0.96 -12.94
N SER A 20 15.20 -0.57 -12.64
CA SER A 20 15.77 -0.74 -11.30
C SER A 20 15.03 0.12 -10.27
N LEU A 21 14.73 1.39 -10.60
CA LEU A 21 13.95 2.27 -9.75
C LEU A 21 12.54 1.73 -9.52
N ALA A 22 11.86 1.28 -10.57
CA ALA A 22 10.54 0.68 -10.47
C ALA A 22 10.55 -0.57 -9.57
N LEU A 23 11.56 -1.44 -9.70
CA LEU A 23 11.73 -2.62 -8.86
C LEU A 23 11.93 -2.25 -7.39
N ILE A 24 12.76 -1.24 -7.11
CA ILE A 24 13.00 -0.74 -5.75
C ILE A 24 11.70 -0.17 -5.16
N LEU A 25 10.96 0.65 -5.92
CA LEU A 25 9.68 1.22 -5.47
C LEU A 25 8.65 0.14 -5.17
N VAL A 26 8.49 -0.84 -6.06
CA VAL A 26 7.55 -1.96 -5.87
C VAL A 26 7.95 -2.81 -4.66
N ALA A 27 9.24 -3.14 -4.51
CA ALA A 27 9.72 -3.90 -3.37
C ALA A 27 9.51 -3.15 -2.05
N ALA A 28 9.87 -1.87 -1.99
CA ALA A 28 9.65 -1.02 -0.83
C ALA A 28 8.15 -0.95 -0.48
N PHE A 29 7.30 -0.71 -1.46
CA PHE A 29 5.85 -0.64 -1.28
C PHE A 29 5.25 -1.95 -0.75
N ILE A 30 5.68 -3.11 -1.27
CA ILE A 30 5.23 -4.41 -0.79
C ILE A 30 5.67 -4.63 0.66
N ILE A 31 6.94 -4.36 0.98
CA ILE A 31 7.49 -4.53 2.33
C ILE A 31 6.74 -3.64 3.33
N THR A 32 6.55 -2.35 3.02
CA THR A 32 5.85 -1.42 3.91
C THR A 32 4.40 -1.82 4.13
N ASN A 33 3.71 -2.30 3.10
CA ASN A 33 2.32 -2.76 3.25
C ASN A 33 2.21 -4.05 4.06
N LEU A 34 3.13 -5.00 3.86
CA LEU A 34 3.19 -6.22 4.67
C LEU A 34 3.45 -5.91 6.14
N GLN A 35 4.41 -5.01 6.42
CA GLN A 35 4.69 -4.55 7.79
C GLN A 35 3.49 -3.84 8.40
N ASN A 36 2.84 -2.93 7.66
CA ASN A 36 1.66 -2.21 8.14
C ASN A 36 0.50 -3.16 8.45
N TYR A 37 0.26 -4.16 7.60
CA TYR A 37 -0.75 -5.19 7.84
C TYR A 37 -0.42 -6.02 9.09
N ALA A 38 0.81 -6.52 9.20
CA ALA A 38 1.24 -7.31 10.35
C ALA A 38 1.16 -6.52 11.67
N PHE A 39 1.56 -5.24 11.65
CA PHE A 39 1.47 -4.35 12.81
C PHE A 39 0.01 -4.08 13.20
N SER A 40 -0.85 -3.76 12.23
CA SER A 40 -2.28 -3.51 12.48
C SER A 40 -2.97 -4.74 13.06
N HIS A 41 -2.67 -5.92 12.53
CA HIS A 41 -3.21 -7.19 13.01
C HIS A 41 -2.80 -7.45 14.47
N ARG A 42 -1.50 -7.32 14.77
CA ARG A 42 -0.98 -7.49 16.13
C ARG A 42 -1.58 -6.48 17.12
N ALA A 43 -1.62 -5.21 16.75
CA ALA A 43 -2.14 -4.14 17.62
C ALA A 43 -3.62 -4.35 17.97
N ILE A 44 -4.44 -4.76 16.99
CA ILE A 44 -5.86 -5.05 17.25
C ILE A 44 -5.99 -6.30 18.11
N ARG A 45 -5.25 -7.36 17.82
CA ARG A 45 -5.28 -8.57 18.64
C ARG A 45 -4.87 -8.30 20.08
N GLU A 46 -3.79 -7.55 20.31
CA GLU A 46 -3.37 -7.13 21.65
C GLU A 46 -4.46 -6.31 22.36
N ASN A 47 -5.13 -5.39 21.65
CA ASN A 47 -6.25 -4.64 22.19
C ASN A 47 -7.44 -5.55 22.58
N LEU A 48 -7.76 -6.54 21.75
CA LEU A 48 -8.82 -7.51 22.03
C LEU A 48 -8.50 -8.33 23.29
N MET A 49 -7.29 -8.87 23.39
CA MET A 49 -6.87 -9.76 24.48
C MET A 49 -6.68 -9.00 25.80
N ASN A 50 -6.12 -7.79 25.77
CA ASN A 50 -5.72 -7.05 26.97
C ASN A 50 -6.72 -5.97 27.40
N SER A 51 -7.71 -5.64 26.58
CA SER A 51 -8.65 -4.56 26.89
C SER A 51 -10.10 -4.96 26.63
N VAL A 52 -10.48 -5.25 25.38
CA VAL A 52 -11.92 -5.46 25.05
C VAL A 52 -12.51 -6.66 25.77
N LEU A 53 -11.89 -7.84 25.66
CA LEU A 53 -12.44 -9.06 26.25
C LEU A 53 -12.49 -8.99 27.79
N PRO A 54 -11.40 -8.65 28.51
CA PRO A 54 -11.43 -8.58 29.97
C PRO A 54 -12.42 -7.52 30.48
N LEU A 55 -12.41 -6.31 29.90
CA LEU A 55 -13.31 -5.24 30.34
C LEU A 55 -14.78 -5.60 30.09
N THR A 56 -15.10 -6.19 28.94
CA THR A 56 -16.47 -6.60 28.63
C THR A 56 -16.95 -7.67 29.61
N ARG A 57 -16.14 -8.71 29.84
CA ARG A 57 -16.43 -9.76 30.83
C ARG A 57 -16.64 -9.19 32.23
N ASP A 58 -15.74 -8.32 32.68
CA ASP A 58 -15.78 -7.79 34.05
C ASP A 58 -16.92 -6.78 34.26
N ASN A 59 -17.26 -5.98 33.23
CA ASN A 59 -18.44 -5.12 33.25
C ASN A 59 -19.73 -5.93 33.33
N ILE A 60 -19.86 -6.99 32.52
CA ILE A 60 -21.03 -7.87 32.54
C ILE A 60 -21.13 -8.61 33.88
N TYR A 61 -20.03 -9.13 34.39
CA TYR A 61 -19.99 -9.77 35.71
C TYR A 61 -20.50 -8.81 36.80
N SER A 62 -19.99 -7.58 36.82
CA SER A 62 -20.37 -6.56 37.81
C SER A 62 -21.84 -6.16 37.68
N GLU A 63 -22.35 -6.03 36.45
CA GLU A 63 -23.74 -5.69 36.19
C GLU A 63 -24.68 -6.85 36.58
N MET A 64 -24.31 -8.10 36.26
CA MET A 64 -25.02 -9.29 36.72
C MET A 64 -25.11 -9.32 38.24
N GLN A 65 -23.96 -9.20 38.91
CA GLN A 65 -23.87 -9.23 40.37
C GLN A 65 -24.79 -8.16 41.00
N THR A 66 -24.73 -6.94 40.49
CA THR A 66 -25.59 -5.83 40.96
C THR A 66 -27.08 -6.13 40.79
N LYS A 67 -27.48 -6.76 39.69
CA LYS A 67 -28.88 -7.13 39.43
C LYS A 67 -29.38 -8.29 40.30
N ILE A 68 -28.50 -9.12 40.85
CA ILE A 68 -28.85 -10.31 41.64
C ILE A 68 -28.88 -10.02 43.14
N VAL A 69 -27.98 -9.16 43.63
CA VAL A 69 -27.83 -8.86 45.06
C VAL A 69 -29.16 -8.43 45.68
N ARG A 70 -29.89 -7.52 45.01
CA ARG A 70 -31.18 -7.02 45.54
C ARG A 70 -32.24 -8.13 45.63
N PRO A 71 -32.54 -8.90 44.57
CA PRO A 71 -33.44 -10.04 44.64
C PRO A 71 -33.08 -11.08 45.73
N VAL A 72 -31.80 -11.45 45.88
CA VAL A 72 -31.33 -12.35 46.95
C VAL A 72 -31.61 -11.75 48.32
N PHE A 73 -31.29 -10.46 48.51
CA PHE A 73 -31.59 -9.78 49.76
C PHE A 73 -33.09 -9.77 50.08
N ILE A 74 -33.96 -9.48 49.12
CA ILE A 74 -35.42 -9.49 49.35
C ILE A 74 -35.92 -10.90 49.68
N SER A 75 -35.43 -11.92 48.99
CA SER A 75 -35.77 -13.31 49.31
C SER A 75 -35.33 -13.70 50.74
N SER A 76 -34.14 -13.25 51.17
CA SER A 76 -33.68 -13.39 52.55
C SER A 76 -34.55 -12.67 53.57
N VAL A 77 -35.01 -11.45 53.25
CA VAL A 77 -35.95 -10.69 54.09
C VAL A 77 -37.28 -11.45 54.21
N MET A 78 -37.80 -12.00 53.12
CA MET A 78 -39.02 -12.82 53.16
C MET A 78 -38.83 -14.06 54.04
N ALA A 79 -37.68 -14.73 53.95
CA ALA A 79 -37.38 -15.91 54.77
C ALA A 79 -37.23 -15.59 56.27
N ASN A 80 -36.97 -14.32 56.60
CA ASN A 80 -36.87 -13.84 57.98
C ASN A 80 -38.06 -13.00 58.44
N ASP A 81 -39.10 -12.89 57.61
CA ASP A 81 -40.31 -12.13 57.90
C ASP A 81 -41.11 -12.81 59.02
N THR A 82 -41.37 -12.08 60.10
CA THR A 82 -42.09 -12.61 61.27
C THR A 82 -43.54 -12.97 60.94
N PHE A 83 -44.20 -12.19 60.07
CA PHE A 83 -45.56 -12.52 59.63
C PHE A 83 -45.56 -13.85 58.89
N LEU A 84 -44.62 -14.07 57.96
CA LEU A 84 -44.58 -15.31 57.18
C LEU A 84 -44.28 -16.53 58.07
N LYS A 85 -43.35 -16.40 59.02
CA LYS A 85 -43.02 -17.45 60.00
C LYS A 85 -44.22 -17.77 60.88
N ASP A 86 -44.81 -16.77 61.52
CA ASP A 86 -45.92 -16.98 62.46
C ASP A 86 -47.16 -17.53 61.76
N TRP A 87 -47.43 -17.07 60.53
CA TRP A 87 -48.53 -17.55 59.70
C TRP A 87 -48.35 -19.04 59.32
N ALA A 88 -47.14 -19.44 58.92
CA ALA A 88 -46.83 -20.84 58.60
C ALA A 88 -46.91 -21.74 59.85
N ILE A 89 -46.36 -21.30 60.99
CA ILE A 89 -46.40 -22.04 62.27
C ILE A 89 -47.84 -22.23 62.76
N SER A 90 -48.67 -21.19 62.62
CA SER A 90 -50.09 -21.18 63.03
C SER A 90 -51.00 -22.07 62.17
N GLY A 91 -50.44 -22.77 61.18
CA GLY A 91 -51.16 -23.72 60.34
C GLY A 91 -51.81 -23.09 59.11
N GLU A 92 -51.22 -22.02 58.56
CA GLU A 92 -51.58 -21.46 57.25
C GLU A 92 -53.06 -21.02 57.14
N LYS A 93 -53.60 -20.52 58.25
CA LYS A 93 -54.98 -20.01 58.36
C LYS A 93 -55.11 -18.71 57.57
N ASN A 94 -56.26 -18.51 56.91
CA ASN A 94 -56.50 -17.32 56.08
C ASN A 94 -55.48 -17.16 54.92
N ARG A 95 -55.68 -17.97 53.88
CA ARG A 95 -54.82 -18.06 52.68
C ARG A 95 -54.79 -16.79 51.83
N GLU A 96 -55.73 -15.88 52.03
CA GLU A 96 -55.73 -14.59 51.33
C GLU A 96 -54.60 -13.68 51.82
N LEU A 97 -54.21 -13.77 53.09
CA LEU A 97 -53.14 -12.96 53.67
C LEU A 97 -51.78 -13.24 53.01
N ILE A 98 -51.43 -14.52 52.84
CA ILE A 98 -50.18 -14.91 52.17
C ILE A 98 -50.20 -14.48 50.70
N THR A 99 -51.34 -14.61 50.02
CA THR A 99 -51.47 -14.21 48.62
C THR A 99 -51.29 -12.69 48.47
N LYS A 100 -51.87 -11.89 49.38
CA LYS A 100 -51.70 -10.43 49.43
C LYS A 100 -50.25 -10.05 49.74
N TYR A 101 -49.60 -10.74 50.66
CA TYR A 101 -48.19 -10.53 51.01
C TYR A 101 -47.28 -10.76 49.79
N LEU A 102 -47.38 -11.92 49.15
CA LEU A 102 -46.56 -12.28 47.99
C LEU A 102 -46.79 -11.31 46.81
N ARG A 103 -48.04 -10.92 46.57
CA ARG A 103 -48.37 -9.91 45.55
C ARG A 103 -47.78 -8.54 45.86
N ALA A 104 -47.79 -8.12 47.12
CA ALA A 104 -47.18 -6.86 47.53
C ALA A 104 -45.67 -6.86 47.30
N ILE A 105 -44.97 -7.95 47.65
CA ILE A 105 -43.53 -8.12 47.36
C ILE A 105 -43.27 -8.07 45.86
N LYS A 106 -43.99 -8.88 45.07
CA LYS A 106 -43.86 -8.92 43.62
C LYS A 106 -44.00 -7.53 42.99
N ASN A 107 -45.07 -6.81 43.33
CA ASN A 107 -45.35 -5.51 42.72
C ASN A 107 -44.38 -4.42 43.20
N LYS A 108 -43.96 -4.43 44.47
CA LYS A 108 -43.04 -3.43 45.02
C LYS A 108 -41.66 -3.50 44.40
N TYR A 109 -41.17 -4.70 44.13
CA TYR A 109 -39.81 -4.94 43.62
C TYR A 109 -39.76 -5.35 42.15
N ASP A 110 -40.91 -5.35 41.47
CA ASP A 110 -41.06 -5.70 40.06
C ASP A 110 -40.49 -7.09 39.73
N PHE A 111 -40.77 -8.05 40.60
CA PHE A 111 -40.44 -9.44 40.35
C PHE A 111 -41.43 -10.07 39.37
N PHE A 112 -40.95 -11.05 38.61
CA PHE A 112 -41.79 -11.84 37.74
C PHE A 112 -42.71 -12.76 38.56
N SER A 113 -42.18 -13.34 39.63
CA SER A 113 -42.93 -14.18 40.58
C SER A 113 -42.47 -13.96 42.03
N ALA A 114 -43.34 -14.32 42.98
CA ALA A 114 -43.04 -14.40 44.40
C ALA A 114 -43.88 -15.54 45.00
N PHE A 115 -43.25 -16.38 45.83
CA PHE A 115 -43.88 -17.62 46.29
C PHE A 115 -43.42 -18.07 47.69
N PHE A 116 -44.20 -19.00 48.26
CA PHE A 116 -43.88 -19.74 49.48
C PHE A 116 -44.38 -21.18 49.37
N VAL A 117 -43.54 -22.16 49.65
CA VAL A 117 -43.88 -23.58 49.65
C VAL A 117 -43.76 -24.12 51.07
N SER A 118 -44.88 -24.58 51.62
CA SER A 118 -44.93 -25.12 52.98
C SER A 118 -44.35 -26.52 53.08
N ASP A 119 -43.45 -26.75 54.04
CA ASP A 119 -42.95 -28.10 54.34
C ASP A 119 -43.99 -28.95 55.07
N LYS A 120 -44.93 -28.32 55.77
CA LYS A 120 -45.93 -28.99 56.60
C LYS A 120 -47.12 -29.48 55.78
N THR A 121 -47.66 -28.64 54.90
CA THR A 121 -48.87 -28.96 54.12
C THR A 121 -48.57 -29.36 52.68
N GLY A 122 -47.38 -29.01 52.17
CA GLY A 122 -46.99 -29.19 50.78
C GLY A 122 -47.65 -28.19 49.83
N TYR A 123 -48.39 -27.18 50.32
CA TYR A 123 -48.98 -26.18 49.43
C TYR A 123 -47.93 -25.24 48.87
N TYR A 124 -47.98 -25.04 47.55
CA TYR A 124 -47.25 -24.01 46.83
C TYR A 124 -48.13 -22.77 46.74
N TYR A 125 -47.83 -21.77 47.55
CA TYR A 125 -48.46 -20.45 47.53
C TYR A 125 -47.72 -19.52 46.57
N HIS A 126 -48.48 -18.82 45.76
CA HIS A 126 -48.01 -17.92 44.73
C HIS A 126 -48.78 -16.58 44.80
N TYR A 127 -48.28 -15.52 44.16
CA TYR A 127 -48.89 -14.19 44.23
C TYR A 127 -50.35 -14.12 43.69
N ASN A 128 -50.77 -15.13 42.92
CA ASN A 128 -52.12 -15.26 42.37
C ASN A 128 -53.00 -16.27 43.13
N GLY A 129 -52.49 -16.93 44.18
CA GLY A 129 -53.24 -17.92 44.97
C GLY A 129 -52.43 -19.19 45.23
N ILE A 130 -53.10 -20.31 45.48
CA ILE A 130 -52.43 -21.62 45.56
C ILE A 130 -52.18 -22.10 44.14
N LEU A 131 -50.91 -22.37 43.80
CA LEU A 131 -50.53 -22.91 42.51
C LEU A 131 -50.84 -24.41 42.43
N LYS A 132 -50.29 -25.18 43.38
CA LYS A 132 -50.48 -26.64 43.48
C LYS A 132 -50.08 -27.15 44.86
N LYS A 133 -50.17 -28.47 45.04
CA LYS A 133 -49.54 -29.18 46.17
C LYS A 133 -48.35 -29.96 45.61
N ILE A 134 -47.16 -29.73 46.17
CA ILE A 134 -45.93 -30.32 45.63
C ILE A 134 -45.89 -31.84 45.83
N SER A 135 -45.26 -32.55 44.89
CA SER A 135 -45.11 -34.00 44.91
C SER A 135 -43.71 -34.43 44.48
N PRO A 136 -43.06 -35.40 45.15
CA PRO A 136 -41.76 -35.93 44.69
C PRO A 136 -41.83 -36.63 43.32
N ALA A 137 -43.03 -36.97 42.85
CA ALA A 137 -43.25 -37.62 41.55
C ALA A 137 -43.43 -36.63 40.39
N ASP A 138 -43.67 -35.33 40.67
CA ASP A 138 -43.70 -34.29 39.64
C ASP A 138 -42.26 -33.84 39.32
N SER A 139 -41.87 -33.93 38.05
CA SER A 139 -40.53 -33.52 37.60
C SER A 139 -40.23 -32.04 37.88
N HIS A 140 -41.26 -31.18 37.98
CA HIS A 140 -41.11 -29.75 38.24
C HIS A 140 -40.99 -29.42 39.75
N ASP A 141 -41.16 -30.40 40.64
CA ASP A 141 -41.06 -30.19 42.09
C ASP A 141 -39.75 -30.76 42.68
N VAL A 142 -38.94 -31.40 41.84
CA VAL A 142 -37.67 -32.03 42.23
C VAL A 142 -36.72 -31.02 42.88
N TRP A 143 -36.72 -29.77 42.40
CA TRP A 143 -35.90 -28.69 42.96
C TRP A 143 -36.16 -28.48 44.45
N TYR A 144 -37.41 -28.57 44.92
CA TYR A 144 -37.77 -28.34 46.33
C TYR A 144 -37.14 -29.39 47.24
N TYR A 145 -37.30 -30.67 46.87
CA TYR A 145 -36.76 -31.78 47.65
C TYR A 145 -35.22 -31.85 47.58
N ARG A 146 -34.64 -31.43 46.45
CA ARG A 146 -33.19 -31.25 46.29
C ARG A 146 -32.69 -30.15 47.24
N PHE A 147 -33.29 -28.96 47.19
CA PHE A 147 -32.89 -27.81 48.00
C PHE A 147 -33.04 -28.08 49.51
N LYS A 148 -34.11 -28.78 49.90
CA LYS A 148 -34.32 -29.23 51.29
C LYS A 148 -33.13 -30.05 51.81
N LYS A 149 -32.52 -30.90 50.97
CA LYS A 149 -31.35 -31.73 51.33
C LYS A 149 -30.03 -30.95 51.35
N LEU A 150 -29.90 -29.90 50.54
CA LEU A 150 -28.63 -29.18 50.32
C LEU A 150 -28.11 -28.39 51.53
N ASN A 151 -28.90 -28.21 52.60
CA ASN A 151 -28.55 -27.48 53.83
C ASN A 151 -27.82 -26.12 53.61
N ARG A 152 -28.15 -25.43 52.52
CA ARG A 152 -27.69 -24.07 52.19
C ARG A 152 -28.80 -23.08 52.51
N GLU A 153 -28.48 -21.86 52.92
CA GLU A 153 -29.49 -20.85 53.25
C GLU A 153 -30.35 -20.44 52.05
N TYR A 154 -29.72 -20.36 50.87
CA TYR A 154 -30.38 -20.04 49.62
C TYR A 154 -29.80 -20.81 48.42
N GLU A 155 -30.56 -20.87 47.34
CA GLU A 155 -30.19 -21.44 46.05
C GLU A 155 -30.77 -20.57 44.93
N LEU A 156 -30.02 -20.40 43.86
CA LEU A 156 -30.52 -19.86 42.60
C LEU A 156 -30.72 -21.02 41.65
N ASP A 157 -31.93 -21.11 41.10
CA ASP A 157 -32.35 -22.19 40.20
C ASP A 157 -32.99 -21.58 38.96
N VAL A 158 -32.80 -22.20 37.80
CA VAL A 158 -33.37 -21.72 36.55
C VAL A 158 -34.32 -22.77 36.02
N ASP A 159 -35.58 -22.37 35.91
CA ASP A 159 -36.68 -23.25 35.53
C ASP A 159 -37.79 -22.42 34.85
N THR A 160 -38.78 -23.09 34.28
CA THR A 160 -39.91 -22.43 33.66
C THR A 160 -40.99 -22.11 34.68
N ASP A 161 -41.50 -20.87 34.66
CA ASP A 161 -42.60 -20.49 35.53
C ASP A 161 -43.94 -21.03 35.02
N GLN A 162 -44.40 -22.11 35.65
CA GLN A 162 -45.68 -22.75 35.33
C GLN A 162 -46.88 -21.82 35.53
N ALA A 163 -46.80 -20.85 36.44
CA ALA A 163 -47.88 -19.92 36.72
C ALA A 163 -47.88 -18.69 35.78
N GLY A 164 -46.74 -18.40 35.17
CA GLY A 164 -46.48 -17.20 34.35
C GLY A 164 -46.38 -17.45 32.85
N GLY A 165 -46.83 -18.60 32.35
CA GLY A 165 -46.83 -18.94 30.92
C GLY A 165 -45.58 -19.67 30.42
N ASN A 166 -44.93 -20.43 31.31
CA ASN A 166 -43.76 -21.27 31.01
C ASN A 166 -42.53 -20.48 30.50
N LYS A 167 -42.40 -19.22 30.94
CA LYS A 167 -41.23 -18.39 30.66
C LYS A 167 -40.05 -18.82 31.53
N LEU A 168 -38.88 -18.84 30.93
CA LEU A 168 -37.64 -19.16 31.62
C LEU A 168 -37.33 -18.09 32.67
N THR A 169 -37.18 -18.52 33.93
CA THR A 169 -37.15 -17.65 35.10
C THR A 169 -36.03 -18.10 36.04
N ILE A 170 -35.30 -17.14 36.59
CA ILE A 170 -34.36 -17.40 37.69
C ILE A 170 -35.13 -17.31 39.00
N PHE A 171 -35.26 -18.42 39.70
CA PHE A 171 -35.83 -18.50 41.03
C PHE A 171 -34.74 -18.38 42.08
N ILE A 172 -34.99 -17.52 43.07
CA ILE A 172 -34.08 -17.27 44.18
C ILE A 172 -34.76 -17.76 45.45
N ASN A 173 -34.38 -18.97 45.85
CA ASN A 173 -35.03 -19.77 46.86
C ASN A 173 -34.30 -19.58 48.18
N HIS A 174 -35.01 -19.25 49.25
CA HIS A 174 -34.48 -19.15 50.60
C HIS A 174 -35.21 -20.09 51.55
N ARG A 175 -34.45 -20.72 52.45
CA ARG A 175 -35.00 -21.56 53.51
C ARG A 175 -35.67 -20.71 54.57
N LEU A 176 -36.91 -21.04 54.86
CA LEU A 176 -37.67 -20.42 55.93
C LEU A 176 -37.70 -21.37 57.13
N ASN A 177 -36.95 -21.00 58.17
CA ASN A 177 -36.83 -21.76 59.40
C ASN A 177 -37.67 -21.14 60.52
N ASP A 178 -38.19 -21.97 61.41
CA ASP A 178 -38.82 -21.52 62.66
C ASP A 178 -37.78 -20.92 63.63
N TYR A 179 -38.26 -20.41 64.77
CA TYR A 179 -37.41 -19.83 65.82
C TYR A 179 -36.42 -20.83 66.46
N ASN A 180 -36.62 -22.15 66.24
CA ASN A 180 -35.74 -23.22 66.71
C ASN A 180 -34.80 -23.74 65.59
N GLY A 181 -34.77 -23.09 64.43
CA GLY A 181 -33.92 -23.48 63.29
C GLY A 181 -34.46 -24.66 62.46
N ARG A 182 -35.70 -25.11 62.67
CA ARG A 182 -36.32 -26.18 61.88
C ARG A 182 -36.93 -25.61 60.61
N LEU A 183 -36.71 -26.25 59.47
CA LEU A 183 -37.31 -25.85 58.20
C LEU A 183 -38.84 -25.98 58.27
N ILE A 184 -39.56 -24.88 58.00
CA ILE A 184 -41.03 -24.86 57.92
C ILE A 184 -41.53 -24.55 56.51
N GLY A 185 -40.65 -24.11 55.62
CA GLY A 185 -40.94 -23.97 54.19
C GLY A 185 -39.78 -23.35 53.42
N ILE A 186 -40.00 -23.12 52.14
CA ILE A 186 -39.07 -22.39 51.25
C ILE A 186 -39.83 -21.23 50.64
N THR A 187 -39.26 -20.04 50.68
CA THR A 187 -39.82 -18.84 50.02
C THR A 187 -38.87 -18.36 48.95
N GLY A 188 -39.38 -17.62 47.97
CA GLY A 188 -38.52 -17.13 46.92
C GLY A 188 -39.17 -16.11 46.01
N VAL A 189 -38.35 -15.57 45.12
CA VAL A 189 -38.75 -14.63 44.08
C VAL A 189 -38.23 -15.11 42.74
N GLY A 190 -38.98 -14.83 41.68
CA GLY A 190 -38.63 -15.15 40.31
C GLY A 190 -38.24 -13.90 39.53
N LEU A 191 -37.11 -13.95 38.83
CA LEU A 191 -36.64 -12.93 37.90
C LEU A 191 -36.82 -13.39 36.46
N ASN A 192 -37.36 -12.53 35.60
CA ASN A 192 -37.48 -12.83 34.18
C ASN A 192 -36.09 -12.86 33.54
N LEU A 193 -35.70 -14.02 32.98
CA LEU A 193 -34.41 -14.20 32.32
C LEU A 193 -34.29 -13.36 31.03
N GLU A 194 -35.40 -12.95 30.42
CA GLU A 194 -35.40 -12.03 29.26
C GLU A 194 -34.64 -10.74 29.57
N ARG A 195 -34.73 -10.20 30.80
CA ARG A 195 -34.01 -8.96 31.19
C ARG A 195 -32.49 -9.12 31.12
N ILE A 196 -32.00 -10.32 31.43
CA ILE A 196 -30.59 -10.67 31.38
C ILE A 196 -30.16 -10.91 29.93
N ALA A 197 -30.99 -11.61 29.15
CA ALA A 197 -30.76 -11.82 27.72
C ALA A 197 -30.74 -10.50 26.93
N ASP A 198 -31.61 -9.55 27.25
CA ASP A 198 -31.65 -8.22 26.61
C ASP A 198 -30.41 -7.38 26.94
N MET A 199 -29.93 -7.44 28.19
CA MET A 199 -28.67 -6.83 28.59
C MET A 199 -27.52 -7.40 27.75
N ILE A 200 -27.40 -8.72 27.67
CA ILE A 200 -26.40 -9.41 26.85
C ILE A 200 -26.50 -9.01 25.38
N ARG A 201 -27.71 -8.94 24.82
CA ARG A 201 -27.95 -8.50 23.43
C ARG A 201 -27.47 -7.07 23.17
N SER A 202 -27.61 -6.18 24.15
CA SER A 202 -27.09 -4.81 24.08
C SER A 202 -25.56 -4.78 24.02
N TYR A 203 -24.88 -5.55 24.88
CA TYR A 203 -23.41 -5.68 24.84
C TYR A 203 -22.92 -6.34 23.54
N ASN A 204 -23.58 -7.41 23.07
CA ASN A 204 -23.25 -8.06 21.80
C ASN A 204 -23.29 -7.06 20.63
N SER A 205 -24.32 -6.22 20.59
CA SER A 205 -24.51 -5.22 19.54
C SER A 205 -23.51 -4.05 19.65
N MET A 206 -23.14 -3.64 20.87
CA MET A 206 -22.23 -2.53 21.12
C MET A 206 -20.76 -2.90 20.84
N TYR A 207 -20.32 -4.07 21.30
CA TYR A 207 -18.91 -4.48 21.24
C TYR A 207 -18.63 -5.45 20.09
N GLY A 208 -19.66 -6.04 19.48
CA GLY A 208 -19.51 -7.06 18.44
C GLY A 208 -18.99 -8.39 18.98
N CYS A 209 -19.22 -8.65 20.28
CA CYS A 209 -18.90 -9.92 20.93
C CYS A 209 -20.11 -10.86 20.85
N ASN A 210 -19.86 -12.16 20.97
CA ASN A 210 -20.90 -13.11 21.32
C ASN A 210 -20.74 -13.47 22.80
N ILE A 211 -21.81 -13.30 23.57
CA ILE A 211 -21.82 -13.46 25.02
C ILE A 211 -22.92 -14.46 25.37
N TYR A 212 -22.56 -15.42 26.22
CA TYR A 212 -23.49 -16.42 26.72
C TYR A 212 -23.07 -16.94 28.10
N LEU A 213 -24.03 -17.52 28.80
CA LEU A 213 -23.82 -18.16 30.09
C LEU A 213 -24.13 -19.65 29.98
N THR A 214 -23.33 -20.47 30.64
CA THR A 214 -23.56 -21.91 30.75
C THR A 214 -23.56 -22.37 32.19
N ASP A 215 -24.23 -23.48 32.47
CA ASP A 215 -24.01 -24.21 33.71
C ASP A 215 -22.65 -24.94 33.71
N ARG A 216 -22.32 -25.65 34.81
CA ARG A 216 -21.11 -26.49 34.92
C ARG A 216 -21.08 -27.65 33.93
N SER A 217 -22.23 -28.07 33.42
CA SER A 217 -22.32 -29.10 32.37
C SER A 217 -22.06 -28.53 30.98
N GLY A 218 -21.88 -27.21 30.84
CA GLY A 218 -21.64 -26.56 29.56
C GLY A 218 -22.91 -26.32 28.74
N THR A 219 -24.09 -26.56 29.30
CA THR A 219 -25.36 -26.29 28.60
C THR A 219 -25.64 -24.80 28.66
N ILE A 220 -26.00 -24.20 27.53
CA ILE A 220 -26.28 -22.77 27.44
C ILE A 220 -27.56 -22.43 28.20
N GLN A 221 -27.44 -21.56 29.19
CA GLN A 221 -28.54 -21.09 30.02
C GLN A 221 -29.01 -19.70 29.60
N VAL A 222 -28.11 -18.87 29.08
CA VAL A 222 -28.45 -17.52 28.58
C VAL A 222 -27.69 -17.24 27.29
N HIS A 223 -28.40 -16.74 26.28
CA HIS A 223 -27.83 -16.31 25.01
C HIS A 223 -28.71 -15.20 24.42
N SER A 224 -28.16 -14.35 23.53
CA SER A 224 -28.96 -13.37 22.79
C SER A 224 -29.96 -14.00 21.81
N ASP A 225 -29.73 -15.28 21.48
CA ASP A 225 -30.55 -16.14 20.62
C ASP A 225 -31.23 -17.20 21.50
N HIS A 226 -32.55 -17.11 21.61
CA HIS A 226 -33.36 -17.98 22.45
C HIS A 226 -33.40 -19.43 21.95
N THR A 227 -33.05 -19.70 20.69
CA THR A 227 -33.08 -21.05 20.14
C THR A 227 -31.97 -21.95 20.68
N LEU A 228 -30.91 -21.36 21.24
CA LEU A 228 -29.75 -22.09 21.77
C LEU A 228 -29.88 -22.46 23.24
N ILE A 229 -30.73 -21.75 23.98
CA ILE A 229 -30.93 -21.93 25.42
C ILE A 229 -31.49 -23.32 25.71
N GLU A 230 -30.88 -24.02 26.67
CA GLU A 230 -31.16 -25.41 27.11
C GLU A 230 -31.02 -26.51 26.03
N LYS A 231 -30.70 -26.14 24.79
CA LYS A 231 -30.63 -27.08 23.66
C LYS A 231 -29.22 -27.35 23.19
N VAL A 232 -28.32 -26.39 23.38
CA VAL A 232 -26.94 -26.49 22.91
C VAL A 232 -25.98 -26.57 24.09
N ASN A 233 -25.01 -27.48 23.95
CA ASN A 233 -23.93 -27.64 24.90
C ASN A 233 -22.61 -27.25 24.22
N ILE A 234 -21.78 -26.47 24.91
CA ILE A 234 -20.51 -25.96 24.36
C ILE A 234 -19.51 -27.07 24.04
N ARG A 235 -19.65 -28.26 24.66
CA ARG A 235 -18.85 -29.44 24.35
C ARG A 235 -19.10 -29.98 22.94
N ASN A 236 -20.25 -29.64 22.35
CA ASN A 236 -20.63 -30.07 21.01
C ASN A 236 -20.44 -28.95 19.97
N MET A 237 -19.94 -27.78 20.37
CA MET A 237 -19.71 -26.68 19.44
C MET A 237 -18.42 -26.90 18.66
N PRO A 238 -18.42 -26.66 17.33
CA PRO A 238 -17.22 -26.76 16.50
C PRO A 238 -16.10 -25.86 17.05
N GLY A 239 -14.88 -26.40 17.14
CA GLY A 239 -13.70 -25.69 17.64
C GLY A 239 -13.63 -25.50 19.16
N LEU A 240 -14.77 -25.25 19.82
CA LEU A 240 -14.82 -25.03 21.27
C LEU A 240 -14.81 -26.34 22.08
N SER A 241 -15.21 -27.46 21.48
CA SER A 241 -15.27 -28.77 22.16
C SER A 241 -13.96 -29.18 22.84
N GLU A 242 -12.80 -28.89 22.21
CA GLU A 242 -11.47 -29.24 22.73
C GLU A 242 -11.02 -28.39 23.94
N GLU A 243 -11.59 -27.21 24.10
CA GLU A 243 -11.28 -26.28 25.18
C GLU A 243 -12.37 -26.29 26.27
N ALA A 244 -13.60 -26.65 25.92
CA ALA A 244 -14.76 -26.66 26.81
C ALA A 244 -14.51 -27.46 28.10
N ASP A 245 -13.93 -28.65 28.01
CA ASP A 245 -13.65 -29.47 29.20
C ASP A 245 -12.59 -28.85 30.11
N ARG A 246 -11.57 -28.19 29.54
CA ARG A 246 -10.54 -27.49 30.30
C ARG A 246 -11.12 -26.30 31.04
N ILE A 247 -11.95 -25.50 30.36
CA ILE A 247 -12.59 -24.32 30.96
C ILE A 247 -13.55 -24.75 32.09
N LEU A 248 -14.42 -25.72 31.84
CA LEU A 248 -15.46 -26.10 32.79
C LEU A 248 -14.92 -26.82 34.04
N SER A 249 -13.76 -27.48 33.92
CA SER A 249 -13.07 -28.15 35.03
C SER A 249 -12.13 -27.24 35.83
N GLY A 250 -11.82 -26.06 35.30
CA GLY A 250 -10.95 -25.08 35.94
C GLY A 250 -11.52 -24.45 37.23
N PRO A 251 -10.69 -23.70 37.98
CA PRO A 251 -11.09 -23.03 39.21
C PRO A 251 -12.15 -21.93 38.99
N GLY A 252 -12.30 -21.46 37.75
CA GLY A 252 -13.25 -20.41 37.37
C GLY A 252 -12.67 -19.00 37.39
N ASP A 253 -11.35 -18.89 37.57
CA ASP A 253 -10.62 -17.64 37.41
C ASP A 253 -10.71 -17.13 35.96
N PRO A 254 -10.49 -15.81 35.73
CA PRO A 254 -10.65 -15.26 34.41
C PRO A 254 -9.52 -15.73 33.48
N GLU A 255 -9.86 -16.56 32.51
CA GLU A 255 -8.92 -17.14 31.56
C GLU A 255 -9.21 -16.67 30.13
N LEU A 256 -8.17 -16.66 29.30
CA LEU A 256 -8.23 -16.32 27.89
C LEU A 256 -7.82 -17.55 27.07
N HIS A 257 -8.66 -17.91 26.11
CA HIS A 257 -8.49 -19.07 25.26
C HIS A 257 -8.60 -18.66 23.79
N GLU A 258 -8.00 -19.46 22.92
CA GLU A 258 -8.06 -19.27 21.47
C GLU A 258 -8.42 -20.61 20.84
N PHE A 259 -9.37 -20.59 19.91
CA PHE A 259 -9.73 -21.75 19.12
C PHE A 259 -10.11 -21.36 17.70
N GLU A 260 -10.18 -22.35 16.81
CA GLU A 260 -10.60 -22.15 15.43
C GLU A 260 -11.95 -22.81 15.20
N SER A 261 -12.91 -22.06 14.65
CA SER A 261 -14.24 -22.54 14.29
C SER A 261 -14.56 -22.12 12.87
N ASP A 262 -14.92 -23.07 12.00
CA ASP A 262 -15.27 -22.82 10.59
C ASP A 262 -14.22 -22.00 9.81
N GLY A 263 -12.93 -22.23 10.07
CA GLY A 263 -11.81 -21.50 9.44
C GLY A 263 -11.60 -20.08 9.98
N ARG A 264 -12.29 -19.72 11.07
CA ARG A 264 -12.19 -18.43 11.74
C ARG A 264 -11.54 -18.59 13.10
N LYS A 265 -10.65 -17.66 13.41
CA LYS A 265 -9.98 -17.62 14.70
C LYS A 265 -10.82 -16.86 15.71
N ILE A 266 -11.20 -17.55 16.78
CA ILE A 266 -12.04 -17.01 17.85
C ILE A 266 -11.17 -16.82 19.09
N LEU A 267 -11.27 -15.63 19.67
CA LEU A 267 -10.70 -15.33 20.99
C LEU A 267 -11.84 -15.40 22.00
N LEU A 268 -11.64 -16.13 23.09
CA LEU A 268 -12.63 -16.37 24.11
C LEU A 268 -12.06 -16.02 25.48
N THR A 269 -12.85 -15.35 26.32
CA THR A 269 -12.59 -15.30 27.75
C THR A 269 -13.74 -15.89 28.52
N SER A 270 -13.43 -16.56 29.62
CA SER A 270 -14.42 -17.13 30.52
C SER A 270 -14.19 -16.69 31.95
N ARG A 271 -15.24 -16.70 32.78
CA ARG A 271 -15.16 -16.51 34.23
C ARG A 271 -16.39 -17.13 34.91
N ILE A 272 -16.22 -17.66 36.11
CA ILE A 272 -17.36 -18.15 36.89
C ILE A 272 -18.13 -17.01 37.58
N ILE A 273 -19.46 -17.16 37.62
CA ILE A 273 -20.37 -16.42 38.48
C ILE A 273 -20.74 -17.33 39.65
N PRO A 274 -20.11 -17.17 40.84
CA PRO A 274 -20.29 -18.09 41.96
C PRO A 274 -21.74 -18.22 42.44
N GLU A 275 -22.53 -17.15 42.31
CA GLU A 275 -23.93 -17.08 42.75
C GLU A 275 -24.82 -18.10 42.02
N PHE A 276 -24.56 -18.36 40.74
CA PHE A 276 -25.29 -19.35 39.93
C PHE A 276 -24.53 -20.65 39.72
N ASN A 277 -23.23 -20.67 40.08
CA ASN A 277 -22.30 -21.71 39.64
C ASN A 277 -22.27 -21.85 38.11
N TRP A 278 -22.41 -20.72 37.39
CA TRP A 278 -22.42 -20.63 35.93
C TRP A 278 -21.15 -19.99 35.41
N PHE A 279 -20.78 -20.31 34.19
CA PHE A 279 -19.69 -19.66 33.48
C PHE A 279 -20.25 -18.58 32.55
N LEU A 280 -19.64 -17.40 32.60
CA LEU A 280 -19.81 -16.34 31.62
C LEU A 280 -18.74 -16.50 30.54
N PHE A 281 -19.17 -16.59 29.29
CA PHE A 281 -18.31 -16.64 28.11
C PHE A 281 -18.48 -15.35 27.31
N VAL A 282 -17.36 -14.79 26.88
CA VAL A 282 -17.31 -13.66 25.95
C VAL A 282 -16.35 -14.04 24.84
N GLU A 283 -16.86 -14.24 23.63
CA GLU A 283 -16.06 -14.59 22.46
C GLU A 283 -16.14 -13.52 21.38
N ILE A 284 -15.08 -13.43 20.58
CA ILE A 284 -14.99 -12.50 19.46
C ILE A 284 -14.30 -13.15 18.27
N ASP A 285 -14.87 -12.94 17.09
CA ASP A 285 -14.27 -13.34 15.82
C ASP A 285 -13.21 -12.31 15.40
N GLU A 286 -11.94 -12.74 15.43
CA GLU A 286 -10.79 -11.90 15.09
C GLU A 286 -10.87 -11.39 13.65
N GLN A 287 -11.33 -12.21 12.72
CA GLN A 287 -11.42 -11.86 11.30
C GLN A 287 -12.54 -10.84 11.06
N SER A 288 -13.69 -11.02 11.70
CA SER A 288 -14.79 -10.06 11.65
C SER A 288 -14.38 -8.69 12.21
N ARG A 289 -13.48 -8.66 13.21
CA ARG A 289 -12.93 -7.39 13.74
C ARG A 289 -11.86 -6.76 12.87
N MET A 290 -11.16 -7.54 12.04
CA MET A 290 -10.22 -7.06 11.03
C MET A 290 -10.92 -6.43 9.81
N ALA A 291 -12.14 -6.86 9.48
CA ALA A 291 -12.82 -6.47 8.24
C ALA A 291 -13.03 -4.94 8.06
N PRO A 292 -13.45 -4.16 9.08
CA PRO A 292 -13.58 -2.71 8.96
C PRO A 292 -12.24 -2.02 8.67
N THR A 293 -11.15 -2.51 9.26
CA THR A 293 -9.79 -1.97 9.08
C THR A 293 -9.27 -2.18 7.65
N MET A 294 -9.77 -3.21 6.95
CA MET A 294 -9.40 -3.49 5.56
C MET A 294 -9.74 -2.32 4.61
N GLY A 295 -10.79 -1.54 4.91
CA GLY A 295 -11.11 -0.34 4.13
C GLY A 295 -10.01 0.72 4.18
N ASN A 296 -9.45 0.97 5.36
CA ASN A 296 -8.34 1.91 5.54
C ASN A 296 -7.06 1.39 4.89
N ILE A 297 -6.78 0.09 5.02
CA ILE A 297 -5.62 -0.55 4.37
C ILE A 297 -5.72 -0.41 2.85
N LYS A 298 -6.88 -0.67 2.24
CA LYS A 298 -7.12 -0.49 0.80
C LYS A 298 -6.88 0.95 0.34
N ARG A 299 -7.33 1.95 1.11
CA ARG A 299 -7.10 3.38 0.81
C ARG A 299 -5.61 3.74 0.86
N ASN A 300 -4.88 3.24 1.85
CA ASN A 300 -3.43 3.48 1.97
C ASN A 300 -2.66 2.82 0.82
N ILE A 301 -3.03 1.60 0.43
CA ILE A 301 -2.46 0.91 -0.74
C ILE A 301 -2.70 1.75 -2.00
N ALA A 302 -3.93 2.21 -2.23
CA ALA A 302 -4.25 3.04 -3.40
C ALA A 302 -3.43 4.33 -3.44
N ALA A 303 -3.32 5.04 -2.31
CA ALA A 303 -2.52 6.25 -2.19
C ALA A 303 -1.03 6.00 -2.49
N GLY A 304 -0.45 4.92 -1.96
CA GLY A 304 0.96 4.63 -2.20
C GLY A 304 1.26 4.14 -3.63
N ILE A 305 0.30 3.50 -4.32
CA ILE A 305 0.41 3.22 -5.76
C ILE A 305 0.46 4.53 -6.55
N ILE A 306 -0.44 5.48 -6.26
CA ILE A 306 -0.48 6.79 -6.93
C ILE A 306 0.85 7.54 -6.73
N ILE A 307 1.38 7.57 -5.51
CA ILE A 307 2.67 8.21 -5.21
C ILE A 307 3.80 7.52 -5.97
N SER A 308 3.84 6.19 -6.00
CA SER A 308 4.87 5.42 -6.73
C SER A 308 4.84 5.70 -8.23
N LEU A 309 3.65 5.80 -8.83
CA LEU A 309 3.48 6.16 -10.24
C LEU A 309 3.93 7.59 -10.52
N LEU A 310 3.64 8.53 -9.61
CA LEU A 310 4.08 9.93 -9.74
C LEU A 310 5.60 10.05 -9.68
N VAL A 311 6.26 9.37 -8.74
CA VAL A 311 7.72 9.31 -8.65
C VAL A 311 8.33 8.71 -9.92
N LEU A 312 7.75 7.63 -10.44
CA LEU A 312 8.22 7.01 -11.67
C LEU A 312 8.04 7.94 -12.89
N ALA A 313 6.91 8.64 -12.99
CA ALA A 313 6.63 9.59 -14.06
C ALA A 313 7.63 10.75 -14.05
N ILE A 314 7.89 11.35 -12.87
CA ILE A 314 8.89 12.41 -12.71
C ILE A 314 10.27 11.89 -13.15
N ALA A 315 10.69 10.72 -12.66
CA ALA A 315 11.98 10.14 -13.05
C ALA A 315 12.11 9.92 -14.56
N ILE A 316 11.05 9.46 -15.23
CA ILE A 316 11.04 9.29 -16.69
C ILE A 316 11.21 10.64 -17.40
N VAL A 317 10.46 11.67 -16.98
CA VAL A 317 10.53 13.01 -17.56
C VAL A 317 11.94 13.60 -17.37
N THR A 318 12.49 13.54 -16.16
CA THR A 318 13.84 14.05 -15.86
C THR A 318 14.90 13.35 -16.71
N VAL A 319 14.87 12.01 -16.78
CA VAL A 319 15.85 11.26 -17.58
C VAL A 319 15.70 11.56 -19.07
N ASN A 320 14.49 11.76 -19.58
CA ASN A 320 14.26 12.16 -20.97
C ASN A 320 14.88 13.53 -21.28
N HIS A 321 14.68 14.50 -20.38
CA HIS A 321 15.17 15.86 -20.54
C HIS A 321 16.71 15.91 -20.58
N PHE A 322 17.38 15.28 -19.60
CA PHE A 322 18.85 15.20 -19.58
C PHE A 322 19.43 14.51 -20.83
N GLN A 323 18.75 13.47 -21.33
CA GLN A 323 19.20 12.79 -22.54
C GLN A 323 19.09 13.69 -23.78
N SER A 324 18.05 14.51 -23.88
CA SER A 324 17.92 15.46 -24.99
C SER A 324 19.02 16.52 -24.98
N GLU A 325 19.37 17.06 -23.82
CA GLU A 325 20.47 18.03 -23.70
C GLU A 325 21.83 17.42 -24.06
N MET A 326 22.13 16.22 -23.55
CA MET A 326 23.39 15.53 -23.88
C MET A 326 23.53 15.24 -25.38
N ASN A 327 22.44 14.94 -26.08
CA ASN A 327 22.48 14.70 -27.52
C ASN A 327 22.78 15.99 -28.31
N LEU A 328 22.33 17.16 -27.83
CA LEU A 328 22.58 18.43 -28.50
C LEU A 328 24.06 18.82 -28.42
N LEU A 329 24.68 18.67 -27.23
CA LEU A 329 26.11 18.93 -27.00
C LEU A 329 27.04 17.97 -27.75
N ALA A 330 26.55 16.80 -28.17
CA ALA A 330 27.35 15.80 -28.85
C ALA A 330 27.46 15.99 -30.38
N VAL A 331 26.77 16.97 -30.97
CA VAL A 331 26.58 17.10 -32.44
C VAL A 331 27.30 18.32 -33.03
N THR A 332 27.42 19.41 -32.27
CA THR A 332 27.99 20.68 -32.75
C THR A 332 29.22 21.10 -31.94
N ASP A 333 30.06 21.96 -32.53
CA ASP A 333 31.14 22.66 -31.85
C ASP A 333 30.60 23.87 -31.07
N GLU A 334 30.95 23.97 -29.79
CA GLU A 334 30.39 24.98 -28.86
C GLU A 334 30.73 26.42 -29.25
N LEU A 335 31.89 26.66 -29.87
CA LEU A 335 32.34 28.02 -30.22
C LEU A 335 31.70 28.53 -31.51
N THR A 336 31.62 27.67 -32.53
CA THR A 336 31.28 28.08 -33.91
C THR A 336 29.88 27.66 -34.36
N GLY A 337 29.21 26.76 -33.62
CA GLY A 337 27.92 26.18 -33.99
C GLY A 337 27.94 25.25 -35.21
N ALA A 338 29.11 25.02 -35.82
CA ALA A 338 29.28 24.05 -36.90
C ALA A 338 29.15 22.61 -36.37
N TYR A 339 28.87 21.64 -37.24
CA TYR A 339 28.89 20.24 -36.82
C TYR A 339 30.30 19.82 -36.40
N ASN A 340 30.40 18.85 -35.50
CA ASN A 340 31.70 18.31 -35.12
C ASN A 340 32.17 17.19 -36.07
N ARG A 341 33.44 16.82 -35.94
CA ARG A 341 34.09 15.74 -36.72
C ARG A 341 33.35 14.40 -36.66
N LYS A 342 32.67 14.08 -35.57
CA LYS A 342 31.94 12.81 -35.40
C LYS A 342 30.69 12.77 -36.30
N GLU A 343 29.95 13.87 -36.37
CA GLU A 343 28.77 13.97 -37.22
C GLU A 343 29.13 13.93 -38.70
N PHE A 344 30.26 14.52 -39.09
CA PHE A 344 30.76 14.42 -40.46
C PHE A 344 30.88 12.98 -40.95
N GLN A 345 31.46 12.07 -40.13
CA GLN A 345 31.61 10.66 -40.53
C GLN A 345 30.26 9.98 -40.82
N SER A 346 29.21 10.33 -40.07
CA SER A 346 27.85 9.83 -40.29
C SER A 346 27.29 10.33 -41.63
N HIS A 347 27.44 11.63 -41.91
CA HIS A 347 26.95 12.26 -43.13
C HIS A 347 27.74 11.85 -44.37
N PHE A 348 29.06 11.71 -44.28
CA PHE A 348 29.91 11.20 -45.36
C PHE A 348 29.48 9.80 -45.79
N ARG A 349 29.22 8.89 -44.83
CA ARG A 349 28.73 7.53 -45.15
C ARG A 349 27.38 7.55 -45.88
N LYS A 350 26.46 8.43 -45.47
CA LYS A 350 25.16 8.60 -46.15
C LYS A 350 25.35 9.15 -47.58
N ALA A 351 26.23 10.14 -47.75
CA ALA A 351 26.56 10.71 -49.05
C ALA A 351 27.24 9.69 -49.97
N ALA A 352 28.21 8.92 -49.47
CA ALA A 352 28.87 7.82 -50.19
C ALA A 352 27.88 6.75 -50.66
N TYR A 353 26.93 6.36 -49.80
CA TYR A 353 25.87 5.42 -50.17
C TYR A 353 24.94 5.99 -51.26
N SER A 354 24.52 7.26 -51.11
CA SER A 354 23.68 7.93 -52.11
C SER A 354 24.40 8.07 -53.45
N SER A 355 25.67 8.47 -53.44
CA SER A 355 26.51 8.58 -54.63
C SER A 355 26.66 7.25 -55.35
N HIS A 356 26.87 6.16 -54.60
CA HIS A 356 26.95 4.82 -55.17
C HIS A 356 25.66 4.38 -55.85
N ARG A 357 24.50 4.67 -55.24
CA ARG A 357 23.19 4.24 -55.73
C ARG A 357 22.64 5.13 -56.86
N ASN A 358 22.77 6.44 -56.71
CA ASN A 358 22.07 7.43 -57.54
C ASN A 358 23.00 8.15 -58.53
N ARG A 359 24.31 7.80 -58.54
CA ARG A 359 25.35 8.47 -59.35
C ARG A 359 25.41 10.00 -59.15
N THR A 360 25.02 10.47 -57.97
CA THR A 360 25.13 11.88 -57.61
C THR A 360 26.53 12.15 -57.06
N PRO A 361 27.37 12.97 -57.70
CA PRO A 361 28.67 13.33 -57.18
C PRO A 361 28.52 14.21 -55.93
N PHE A 362 29.48 14.10 -55.02
CA PHE A 362 29.64 15.01 -53.90
C PHE A 362 31.12 15.27 -53.70
N SER A 363 31.45 16.40 -53.09
CA SER A 363 32.83 16.81 -52.89
C SER A 363 33.05 17.22 -51.44
N ILE A 364 34.33 17.26 -51.08
CA ILE A 364 34.81 17.83 -49.82
C ILE A 364 35.58 19.09 -50.16
N ILE A 365 35.25 20.17 -49.46
CA ILE A 365 36.05 21.38 -49.41
C ILE A 365 36.62 21.46 -48.00
N ILE A 366 37.93 21.39 -47.85
CA ILE A 366 38.59 21.73 -46.59
C ILE A 366 39.17 23.13 -46.72
N PHE A 367 39.02 23.95 -45.70
CA PHE A 367 39.56 25.30 -45.69
C PHE A 367 40.09 25.67 -44.32
N ASP A 368 41.12 26.51 -44.33
CA ASP A 368 41.87 26.92 -43.15
C ASP A 368 42.11 28.43 -43.21
N ILE A 369 42.05 29.07 -42.04
CA ILE A 369 42.25 30.51 -41.90
C ILE A 369 43.74 30.82 -41.97
N ASP A 370 44.13 31.56 -43.02
CA ASP A 370 45.52 31.90 -43.26
C ASP A 370 46.08 32.76 -42.11
N ASN A 371 47.26 32.38 -41.61
CA ASN A 371 47.97 33.08 -40.53
C ASN A 371 47.18 33.18 -39.21
N PHE A 372 46.23 32.29 -38.95
CA PHE A 372 45.41 32.33 -37.73
C PHE A 372 46.22 32.37 -36.43
N LYS A 373 47.31 31.60 -36.36
CA LYS A 373 48.24 31.68 -35.22
C LYS A 373 48.80 33.09 -35.02
N GLY A 374 49.14 33.80 -36.10
CA GLY A 374 49.60 35.19 -36.03
C GLY A 374 48.53 36.15 -35.50
N ILE A 375 47.25 35.91 -35.82
CA ILE A 375 46.11 36.67 -35.26
C ILE A 375 46.04 36.44 -33.75
N ASN A 376 46.10 35.18 -33.30
CA ASN A 376 46.09 34.85 -31.87
C ASN A 376 47.30 35.45 -31.12
N ASP A 377 48.50 35.30 -31.67
CA ASP A 377 49.73 35.75 -31.04
C ASP A 377 49.80 37.29 -30.95
N THR A 378 49.20 38.00 -31.92
CA THR A 378 49.22 39.48 -31.98
C THR A 378 48.05 40.13 -31.24
N ARG A 379 46.86 39.50 -31.25
CA ARG A 379 45.59 40.12 -30.80
C ARG A 379 44.89 39.36 -29.67
N GLY A 380 45.45 38.23 -29.25
CA GLY A 380 44.91 37.37 -28.21
C GLY A 380 43.81 36.42 -28.72
N HIS A 381 43.57 35.37 -27.95
CA HIS A 381 42.64 34.29 -28.29
C HIS A 381 41.18 34.77 -28.46
N ASN A 382 40.76 35.80 -27.74
CA ASN A 382 39.39 36.35 -27.87
C ASN A 382 39.12 36.88 -29.29
N GLU A 383 40.13 37.49 -29.92
CA GLU A 383 40.02 38.00 -31.29
C GLU A 383 40.04 36.83 -32.29
N GLY A 384 40.88 35.81 -32.05
CA GLY A 384 40.84 34.57 -32.82
C GLY A 384 39.47 33.87 -32.76
N ASP A 385 38.86 33.77 -31.59
CA ASP A 385 37.52 33.22 -31.39
C ASP A 385 36.45 34.03 -32.15
N ARG A 386 36.56 35.35 -32.18
CA ARG A 386 35.68 36.22 -32.96
C ARG A 386 35.83 35.95 -34.46
N VAL A 387 37.06 35.82 -34.95
CA VAL A 387 37.35 35.47 -36.35
C VAL A 387 36.77 34.10 -36.70
N LEU A 388 36.94 33.09 -35.84
CA LEU A 388 36.37 31.74 -36.04
C LEU A 388 34.84 31.77 -36.14
N LYS A 389 34.17 32.51 -35.26
CA LYS A 389 32.70 32.70 -35.28
C LYS A 389 32.25 33.39 -36.56
N ALA A 390 32.93 34.45 -36.97
CA ALA A 390 32.62 35.20 -38.18
C ALA A 390 32.81 34.35 -39.44
N VAL A 391 33.93 33.64 -39.57
CA VAL A 391 34.19 32.72 -40.70
C VAL A 391 33.16 31.59 -40.73
N SER A 392 32.83 30.98 -39.59
CA SER A 392 31.77 29.95 -39.51
C SER A 392 30.40 30.51 -39.96
N LYS A 393 30.07 31.73 -39.56
CA LYS A 393 28.82 32.42 -39.95
C LYS A 393 28.80 32.73 -41.45
N LEU A 394 29.91 33.18 -42.03
CA LEU A 394 30.04 33.43 -43.46
C LEU A 394 29.91 32.13 -44.27
N ALA A 395 30.59 31.06 -43.85
CA ALA A 395 30.48 29.74 -44.45
C ALA A 395 29.05 29.16 -44.33
N SER A 396 28.39 29.37 -43.19
CA SER A 396 27.01 28.94 -42.97
C SER A 396 26.00 29.70 -43.85
N LYS A 397 26.27 30.97 -44.16
CA LYS A 397 25.45 31.78 -45.08
C LYS A 397 25.74 31.49 -46.56
N SER A 398 26.97 31.13 -46.91
CA SER A 398 27.36 30.91 -48.31
C SER A 398 26.99 29.51 -48.83
N LYS A 399 26.87 28.53 -47.93
CA LYS A 399 26.55 27.13 -48.26
C LYS A 399 25.07 26.93 -48.62
N ARG A 400 24.77 25.88 -49.38
CA ARG A 400 23.37 25.48 -49.66
C ARG A 400 22.75 24.81 -48.42
N LEU A 401 21.43 24.70 -48.40
CA LEU A 401 20.70 23.95 -47.36
C LEU A 401 21.12 22.48 -47.27
N THR A 402 21.54 21.89 -48.39
CA THR A 402 22.01 20.50 -48.50
C THR A 402 23.44 20.30 -48.02
N ASP A 403 24.20 21.38 -47.86
CA ASP A 403 25.63 21.31 -47.54
C ASP A 403 25.83 21.32 -46.03
N MET A 404 26.84 20.57 -45.57
CA MET A 404 27.15 20.43 -44.16
C MET A 404 28.47 21.13 -43.84
N LEU A 405 28.43 22.10 -42.91
CA LEU A 405 29.63 22.76 -42.37
C LEU A 405 30.07 22.05 -41.10
N VAL A 406 31.36 21.74 -41.03
CA VAL A 406 31.99 20.99 -39.94
C VAL A 406 33.21 21.75 -39.47
N ARG A 407 33.41 21.87 -38.16
CA ARG A 407 34.71 22.29 -37.61
C ARG A 407 35.60 21.04 -37.49
N TRP A 408 36.67 21.00 -38.28
CA TRP A 408 37.54 19.82 -38.41
C TRP A 408 38.72 19.87 -37.42
N GLY A 409 39.28 21.07 -37.22
CA GLY A 409 40.41 21.35 -36.34
C GLY A 409 40.24 22.67 -35.58
N GLY A 410 41.36 23.24 -35.11
CA GLY A 410 41.34 24.52 -34.36
C GLY A 410 40.84 25.67 -35.22
N ASP A 411 41.43 25.82 -36.40
CA ASP A 411 41.19 26.83 -37.43
C ASP A 411 40.78 26.24 -38.79
N GLU A 412 40.61 24.92 -38.84
CA GLU A 412 40.22 24.16 -40.02
C GLU A 412 38.73 23.84 -40.02
N PHE A 413 38.10 24.06 -41.17
CA PHE A 413 36.71 23.76 -41.42
C PHE A 413 36.56 22.88 -42.66
N LEU A 414 35.48 22.12 -42.70
CA LEU A 414 35.16 21.23 -43.80
C LEU A 414 33.71 21.45 -44.24
N LEU A 415 33.50 21.57 -45.54
CA LEU A 415 32.19 21.55 -46.19
C LEU A 415 32.01 20.26 -46.98
N LEU A 416 30.93 19.54 -46.68
CA LEU A 416 30.43 18.45 -47.52
C LEU A 416 29.39 19.03 -48.47
N THR A 417 29.70 19.06 -49.76
CA THR A 417 28.85 19.71 -50.77
C THR A 417 28.21 18.68 -51.70
N SER A 418 26.97 18.94 -52.10
CA SER A 418 26.34 18.19 -53.19
C SER A 418 26.79 18.77 -54.53
N GLY A 419 27.49 17.98 -55.34
CA GLY A 419 28.06 18.41 -56.62
C GLY A 419 29.47 17.87 -56.88
N GLY A 420 29.88 17.89 -58.15
CA GLY A 420 31.24 17.50 -58.55
C GLY A 420 32.29 18.56 -58.20
N ILE A 421 33.54 18.27 -58.56
CA ILE A 421 34.70 19.08 -58.18
C ILE A 421 34.60 20.53 -58.65
N ASN A 422 34.07 20.76 -59.87
CA ASN A 422 33.99 22.11 -60.45
C ASN A 422 32.98 23.00 -59.71
N GLU A 423 31.79 22.48 -59.41
CA GLU A 423 30.77 23.22 -58.65
C GLU A 423 31.24 23.53 -57.24
N SER A 424 31.95 22.58 -56.64
CA SER A 424 32.49 22.70 -55.28
C SER A 424 33.68 23.66 -55.23
N ALA A 425 34.52 23.69 -56.27
CA ALA A 425 35.57 24.70 -56.42
C ALA A 425 34.98 26.10 -56.58
N MET A 426 33.88 26.26 -57.33
CA MET A 426 33.18 27.54 -57.41
C MET A 426 32.58 27.95 -56.05
N ALA A 427 32.06 27.00 -55.27
CA ALA A 427 31.56 27.28 -53.93
C ALA A 427 32.69 27.69 -52.97
N ALA A 428 33.84 27.01 -53.04
CA ALA A 428 35.03 27.34 -52.28
C ALA A 428 35.55 28.75 -52.65
N GLU A 429 35.57 29.10 -53.93
CA GLU A 429 36.02 30.42 -54.40
C GLU A 429 35.06 31.54 -53.97
N ARG A 430 33.74 31.28 -53.99
CA ARG A 430 32.77 32.22 -53.43
C ARG A 430 33.00 32.44 -51.94
N LEU A 431 33.20 31.38 -51.17
CA LEU A 431 33.49 31.51 -49.73
C LEU A 431 34.81 32.26 -49.49
N ARG A 432 35.86 31.95 -50.27
CA ARG A 432 37.16 32.62 -50.19
C ARG A 432 37.03 34.13 -50.39
N LYS A 433 36.35 34.57 -51.45
CA LYS A 433 36.07 35.99 -51.72
C LYS A 433 35.25 36.64 -50.62
N LEU A 434 34.20 35.95 -50.14
CA LEU A 434 33.37 36.47 -49.06
C LEU A 434 34.15 36.70 -47.77
N VAL A 435 35.12 35.83 -47.46
CA VAL A 435 36.00 36.03 -46.29
C VAL A 435 37.00 37.14 -46.57
N GLU A 436 37.63 37.18 -47.74
CA GLU A 436 38.59 38.22 -48.12
C GLU A 436 37.98 39.64 -48.11
N GLU A 437 36.72 39.78 -48.53
CA GLU A 437 35.98 41.04 -48.61
C GLU A 437 35.28 41.43 -47.29
N TYR A 438 35.18 40.51 -46.32
CA TYR A 438 34.50 40.79 -45.05
C TYR A 438 35.37 41.67 -44.16
N ASP A 439 34.81 42.77 -43.66
CA ASP A 439 35.52 43.64 -42.74
C ASP A 439 35.53 43.04 -41.32
N PHE A 440 36.64 42.36 -40.99
CA PHE A 440 36.88 41.87 -39.63
C PHE A 440 37.28 42.98 -38.66
N ASN A 441 37.43 44.23 -39.09
CA ASN A 441 37.82 45.36 -38.22
C ASN A 441 36.61 46.10 -37.64
N GLU A 442 35.41 45.87 -38.18
CA GLU A 442 34.17 46.39 -37.61
C GLU A 442 33.96 45.76 -36.21
N THR A 443 33.86 46.60 -35.18
CA THR A 443 33.66 46.17 -33.78
C THR A 443 32.27 46.59 -33.32
N ASP A 444 31.63 45.76 -32.49
CA ASP A 444 30.46 46.16 -31.70
C ASP A 444 30.86 47.37 -30.83
N GLU A 445 30.04 48.42 -30.82
CA GLU A 445 30.26 49.78 -30.29
C GLU A 445 30.66 49.92 -28.80
N VAL A 446 31.04 48.86 -28.09
CA VAL A 446 31.09 48.87 -26.62
C VAL A 446 32.50 49.05 -26.04
N THR A 447 33.57 49.00 -26.83
CA THR A 447 34.93 49.28 -26.30
C THR A 447 35.64 50.32 -27.15
N GLY A 448 35.41 51.59 -26.81
CA GLY A 448 36.21 52.70 -27.33
C GLY A 448 37.67 52.55 -26.92
N THR A 449 38.52 52.11 -27.83
CA THR A 449 39.98 52.32 -27.77
C THR A 449 40.59 52.19 -29.16
N GLU A 450 41.23 53.29 -29.55
CA GLU A 450 42.34 53.51 -30.49
C GLU A 450 42.61 52.50 -31.62
N SER A 451 42.61 53.03 -32.85
CA SER A 451 43.46 52.68 -33.99
C SER A 451 44.02 51.25 -34.02
N ARG A 452 43.15 50.24 -34.17
CA ARG A 452 43.61 48.88 -34.50
C ARG A 452 44.18 48.89 -35.91
N GLU A 453 45.39 48.37 -36.08
CA GLU A 453 45.95 48.13 -37.42
C GLU A 453 44.95 47.29 -38.24
N ILE A 454 44.68 47.71 -39.46
CA ILE A 454 43.82 46.97 -40.38
C ILE A 454 44.53 45.64 -40.69
N PHE A 455 43.85 44.53 -40.42
CA PHE A 455 44.31 43.20 -40.83
C PHE A 455 43.30 42.60 -41.79
N GLN A 456 43.84 41.82 -42.72
CA GLN A 456 43.05 41.07 -43.68
C GLN A 456 43.03 39.60 -43.24
N VAL A 457 41.84 39.02 -43.18
CA VAL A 457 41.66 37.59 -42.97
C VAL A 457 41.38 36.95 -44.31
N THR A 458 42.17 35.96 -44.68
CA THR A 458 41.95 35.16 -45.88
C THR A 458 41.84 33.69 -45.51
N ILE A 459 41.27 32.89 -46.40
CA ILE A 459 41.25 31.44 -46.27
C ILE A 459 41.91 30.80 -47.48
N SER A 460 42.58 29.70 -47.23
CA SER A 460 43.05 28.79 -48.26
C SER A 460 42.13 27.58 -48.30
N CYS A 461 41.79 27.09 -49.50
CA CYS A 461 40.84 26.00 -49.70
C CYS A 461 41.49 24.86 -50.50
N GLY A 462 41.17 23.62 -50.14
CA GLY A 462 41.47 22.41 -50.87
C GLY A 462 40.18 21.67 -51.23
N VAL A 463 40.00 21.31 -52.49
CA VAL A 463 38.77 20.67 -53.00
C VAL A 463 39.08 19.31 -53.62
N THR A 464 38.33 18.29 -53.24
CA THR A 464 38.37 16.97 -53.90
C THR A 464 36.96 16.46 -54.10
N GLU A 465 36.73 15.80 -55.24
CA GLU A 465 35.53 15.01 -55.45
C GLU A 465 35.68 13.62 -54.82
N TYR A 466 34.56 13.08 -54.33
CA TYR A 466 34.52 11.70 -53.86
C TYR A 466 34.71 10.73 -55.02
N THR A 467 35.62 9.77 -54.82
CA THR A 467 35.84 8.65 -55.73
C THR A 467 35.32 7.36 -55.11
N ARG A 468 34.77 6.48 -55.95
CA ARG A 468 34.22 5.22 -55.47
C ARG A 468 35.29 4.40 -54.74
N GLY A 469 34.99 4.05 -53.48
CA GLY A 469 35.90 3.29 -52.63
C GLY A 469 36.65 4.12 -51.59
N ASP A 470 36.46 5.44 -51.59
CA ASP A 470 37.06 6.30 -50.57
C ASP A 470 36.52 6.01 -49.17
N SER A 471 37.44 6.01 -48.21
CA SER A 471 37.12 6.20 -46.81
C SER A 471 37.06 7.71 -46.51
N VAL A 472 36.54 8.05 -45.32
CA VAL A 472 36.59 9.41 -44.81
C VAL A 472 38.04 9.93 -44.83
N ASP A 473 38.98 9.12 -44.33
CA ASP A 473 40.37 9.51 -44.21
C ASP A 473 41.06 9.69 -45.57
N SER A 474 40.76 8.83 -46.56
CA SER A 474 41.35 8.97 -47.91
C SER A 474 40.85 10.20 -48.64
N ALA A 475 39.55 10.49 -48.53
CA ALA A 475 38.96 11.68 -49.15
C ALA A 475 39.44 12.98 -48.47
N VAL A 476 39.48 13.02 -47.13
CA VAL A 476 40.00 14.20 -46.41
C VAL A 476 41.49 14.39 -46.68
N SER A 477 42.30 13.34 -46.68
CA SER A 477 43.74 13.46 -46.96
C SER A 477 44.05 14.03 -48.36
N ARG A 478 43.21 13.73 -49.37
CA ARG A 478 43.33 14.37 -50.69
C ARG A 478 42.94 15.85 -50.65
N ALA A 479 41.88 16.20 -49.92
CA ALA A 479 41.49 17.58 -49.72
C ALA A 479 42.60 18.38 -49.02
N ASP A 480 43.22 17.79 -47.98
CA ASP A 480 44.37 18.36 -47.26
C ASP A 480 45.58 18.56 -48.18
N THR A 481 45.83 17.63 -49.09
CA THR A 481 46.92 17.76 -50.07
C THR A 481 46.70 18.96 -51.00
N ALA A 482 45.44 19.20 -51.41
CA ALA A 482 45.07 20.40 -52.17
C ALA A 482 45.20 21.68 -51.31
N LEU A 483 44.75 21.65 -50.06
CA LEU A 483 44.87 22.76 -49.12
C LEU A 483 46.35 23.12 -48.82
N TYR A 484 47.20 22.12 -48.70
CA TYR A 484 48.63 22.33 -48.52
C TYR A 484 49.24 23.02 -49.74
N ARG A 485 48.83 22.64 -50.96
CA ARG A 485 49.23 23.33 -52.19
C ARG A 485 48.74 24.78 -52.22
N SER A 486 47.51 25.07 -51.78
CA SER A 486 47.01 26.45 -51.77
C SER A 486 47.83 27.33 -50.82
N LYS A 487 48.22 26.79 -49.66
CA LYS A 487 49.12 27.46 -48.71
C LYS A 487 50.53 27.68 -49.28
N LEU A 488 51.12 26.68 -49.95
CA LEU A 488 52.46 26.80 -50.55
C LEU A 488 52.50 27.80 -51.72
N ASN A 489 51.45 27.84 -52.52
CA ASN A 489 51.40 28.67 -53.72
C ASN A 489 51.15 30.16 -53.43
N GLY A 490 51.12 30.58 -52.16
CA GLY A 490 50.96 31.97 -51.75
C GLY A 490 49.65 32.27 -51.02
N LYS A 491 48.97 31.24 -50.48
CA LYS A 491 47.73 31.36 -49.68
C LYS A 491 46.58 32.01 -50.45
N ASN A 492 45.46 32.28 -49.77
CA ASN A 492 44.28 32.96 -50.29
C ASN A 492 43.85 32.45 -51.67
N ARG A 493 43.69 31.13 -51.80
CA ARG A 493 43.31 30.49 -53.08
C ARG A 493 42.63 29.15 -52.88
N VAL A 494 42.01 28.70 -53.96
CA VAL A 494 41.41 27.36 -54.07
C VAL A 494 42.30 26.50 -54.95
N GLU A 495 42.69 25.34 -54.43
CA GLU A 495 43.35 24.29 -55.21
C GLU A 495 42.48 23.04 -55.22
N CYS A 496 42.55 22.30 -56.33
CA CYS A 496 41.76 21.08 -56.53
C CYS A 496 42.68 19.87 -56.64
N GLU A 497 42.26 18.74 -56.08
CA GLU A 497 42.89 17.44 -56.30
C GLU A 497 41.86 16.43 -56.80
N GLN A 498 42.18 15.78 -57.92
CA GLN A 498 41.41 14.67 -58.45
C GLN A 498 42.15 13.36 -58.17
N ALA A 499 41.40 12.29 -57.87
CA ALA A 499 42.00 10.96 -57.82
C ALA A 499 42.48 10.57 -59.23
N GLU A 500 43.68 9.98 -59.34
CA GLU A 500 44.14 9.43 -60.60
C GLU A 500 43.18 8.33 -61.06
N VAL A 501 42.49 8.56 -62.18
CA VAL A 501 41.63 7.56 -62.81
C VAL A 501 42.53 6.51 -63.44
N GLU A 502 42.53 5.30 -62.87
CA GLU A 502 43.22 4.13 -63.42
C GLU A 502 42.72 3.89 -64.86
N LYS A 503 43.55 4.22 -65.87
CA LYS A 503 43.20 4.00 -67.28
C LYS A 503 42.95 2.50 -67.50
N PRO A 504 41.86 2.08 -68.17
CA PRO A 504 41.57 0.66 -68.37
C PRO A 504 42.68 0.01 -69.20
N ARG A 505 43.36 -0.99 -68.62
CA ARG A 505 44.32 -1.85 -69.34
C ARG A 505 43.60 -2.49 -70.53
N LYS A 506 44.04 -2.17 -71.75
CA LYS A 506 43.60 -2.84 -72.99
C LYS A 506 43.82 -4.35 -72.82
N LYS A 507 42.74 -5.14 -72.80
CA LYS A 507 42.81 -6.60 -72.90
C LYS A 507 43.36 -6.97 -74.28
N THR A 508 44.62 -7.40 -74.33
CA THR A 508 45.19 -8.09 -75.48
C THR A 508 44.44 -9.41 -75.71
N SER A 509 43.77 -9.52 -76.86
CA SER A 509 43.22 -10.76 -77.36
C SER A 509 44.33 -11.77 -77.62
N ARG A 510 44.29 -12.94 -76.98
CA ARG A 510 44.95 -14.14 -77.49
C ARG A 510 43.88 -15.16 -77.86
N ARG A 511 43.54 -15.18 -79.15
CA ARG A 511 43.09 -16.40 -79.84
C ARG A 511 44.21 -17.42 -79.73
N LYS A 512 43.92 -18.61 -79.21
CA LYS A 512 44.65 -19.82 -79.59
C LYS A 512 43.64 -20.80 -80.18
N LYS A 513 44.09 -21.37 -81.30
CA LYS A 513 43.43 -22.32 -82.20
C LYS A 513 42.97 -23.56 -81.47
#